data_AF-A0A7X7QMU7-F1
#
_entry.id   AF-A0A7X7QMU7-F1
#
_cell.length_a   1.000
_cell.length_b   1.000
_cell.length_c   1.000
_cell.angle_alpha   90.00
_cell.angle_beta   90.00
_cell.angle_gamma   90.00
#
_symmetry.space_group_name_H-M   'P 1'
#
loop_
_entity.id
_entity.type
_entity.pdbx_description
1 polymer ?
#
loop_
_entity_poly.entity_id
_entity_poly.type
_entity_poly.pdbx_seq_one_letter_code
_entity_poly.pdbx_strand_id
1 'polypeptide(L)'
;MKAELVSLGRMRPGSLSRQARSRGGTYCQVSYSRAGKLHCDYVRPDYEPVVRAEIETYRRYRELTRLWIDLELELSRLKQRRAAGEKGSA
;
A
#
# COMPACT_ATOMS: atom_id res chain seq x y z
N MET A 1 -8.62 6.49 -10.44
CA MET A 1 -7.48 5.55 -10.35
C MET A 1 -6.15 6.13 -10.85
N LYS A 2 -5.85 6.25 -12.16
CA LYS A 2 -4.50 6.71 -12.60
C LYS A 2 -4.18 8.15 -12.17
N ALA A 3 -5.12 9.08 -12.32
CA ALA A 3 -4.97 10.46 -11.82
C ALA A 3 -4.81 10.52 -10.29
N GLU A 4 -5.47 9.61 -9.59
CA GLU A 4 -5.45 9.53 -8.13
C GLU A 4 -4.08 9.04 -7.62
N LEU A 5 -3.48 8.04 -8.26
CA LEU A 5 -2.10 7.60 -7.99
C LEU A 5 -1.08 8.73 -8.15
N VAL A 6 -1.25 9.58 -9.17
CA VAL A 6 -0.37 10.74 -9.42
C VAL A 6 -0.54 11.83 -8.36
N SER A 7 -1.73 11.95 -7.78
CA SER A 7 -2.02 12.94 -6.72
C SER A 7 -1.56 12.52 -5.32
N LEU A 8 -1.08 11.29 -5.14
CA LEU A 8 -0.65 10.82 -3.83
C LEU A 8 0.61 11.58 -3.37
N GLY A 9 0.54 12.13 -2.16
CA GLY A 9 1.65 12.85 -1.54
C GLY A 9 2.68 11.92 -0.89
N ARG A 10 3.35 12.44 0.14
CA ARG A 10 4.29 11.65 0.95
C ARG A 10 3.60 10.41 1.53
N MET A 11 4.29 9.29 1.48
CA MET A 11 3.77 8.01 1.93
C MET A 11 4.85 7.21 2.66
N ARG A 12 4.43 6.40 3.64
CA ARG A 12 5.33 5.56 4.42
C ARG A 12 4.75 4.16 4.58
N PRO A 13 5.52 3.09 4.32
CA PRO A 13 5.07 1.75 4.60
C PRO A 13 5.01 1.49 6.10
N GLY A 14 4.06 0.65 6.51
CA GLY A 14 4.02 0.07 7.85
C GLY A 14 2.72 0.28 8.60
N SER A 15 2.78 -0.03 9.88
CA SER A 15 1.71 0.16 10.85
C SER A 15 2.26 0.87 12.07
N LEU A 16 1.51 1.84 12.57
CA LEU A 16 1.87 2.59 13.76
C LEU A 16 1.24 1.95 15.00
N SER A 17 2.05 1.67 16.02
CA SER A 17 1.62 1.15 17.31
C SER A 17 2.02 2.12 18.41
N ARG A 18 1.09 2.41 19.32
CA ARG A 18 1.34 3.24 20.51
C ARG A 18 1.52 2.33 21.71
N GLN A 19 2.66 2.42 22.37
CA GLN A 19 3.03 1.55 23.49
C GLN A 19 3.34 2.39 24.73
N ALA A 20 2.92 1.91 25.90
CA ALA A 20 3.18 2.53 27.19
C ALA A 20 4.58 2.16 27.69
N ARG A 21 5.27 3.11 28.32
CA ARG A 21 6.56 2.86 28.98
C ARG A 21 6.33 2.52 30.45
N SER A 22 7.12 1.57 30.96
CA SER A 22 7.13 1.20 32.38
C SER A 22 7.51 2.35 33.32
N ARG A 23 8.29 3.33 32.84
CA ARG A 23 8.72 4.52 33.58
C ARG A 23 7.82 5.74 33.38
N GLY A 24 6.62 5.55 32.85
CA GLY A 24 5.69 6.63 32.48
C GLY A 24 5.91 7.15 31.06
N GLY A 25 4.83 7.59 30.42
CA GLY A 25 4.81 8.09 29.04
C GLY A 25 4.43 7.05 27.98
N THR A 26 4.17 7.53 26.77
CA THR A 26 3.84 6.68 25.60
C THR A 26 4.86 6.91 24.49
N TYR A 27 5.19 5.87 23.74
CA TYR A 27 5.94 5.98 22.50
C TYR A 27 5.16 5.43 21.32
N CYS A 28 5.48 5.96 20.15
CA CYS A 28 4.99 5.42 18.89
C CYS A 28 6.12 4.65 18.21
N GLN A 29 5.79 3.50 17.65
CA GLN A 29 6.68 2.70 16.82
C GLN A 29 5.98 2.43 15.48
N VAL A 30 6.74 2.53 14.39
CA VAL A 30 6.28 2.07 13.07
C VAL A 30 7.00 0.80 12.73
N SER A 31 6.24 -0.26 12.44
CA SER A 31 6.77 -1.51 11.93
C SER A 31 6.43 -1.68 10.46
N TYR A 32 7.40 -2.09 9.63
CA TYR A 32 7.19 -2.33 8.22
C TYR A 32 8.13 -3.40 7.67
N SER A 33 7.69 -4.11 6.63
CA SER A 33 8.54 -5.05 5.91
C SER A 33 9.05 -4.42 4.61
N ARG A 34 10.36 -4.51 4.37
CA ARG A 34 11.02 -4.05 3.14
C ARG A 34 12.09 -5.07 2.77
N ALA A 35 12.09 -5.54 1.52
CA ALA A 35 13.08 -6.49 1.01
C ALA A 35 13.25 -7.76 1.89
N GLY A 36 12.12 -8.30 2.38
CA GLY A 36 12.11 -9.49 3.22
C GLY A 36 12.56 -9.29 4.66
N LYS A 37 12.87 -8.05 5.07
CA LYS A 37 13.30 -7.71 6.43
C LYS A 37 12.23 -6.89 7.14
N LEU A 38 12.01 -7.19 8.42
CA LEU A 38 11.16 -6.40 9.31
C LEU A 38 12.00 -5.25 9.88
N HIS A 39 11.48 -4.03 9.73
CA HIS A 39 12.04 -2.82 10.27
C HIS A 39 11.09 -2.22 11.30
N CYS A 40 11.68 -1.59 12.31
CA CYS A 40 10.97 -0.99 13.42
C CYS A 40 11.61 0.35 13.76
N ASP A 41 10.89 1.44 13.49
CA ASP A 41 11.38 2.79 13.72
C ASP A 41 10.64 3.43 14.89
N TYR A 42 11.38 4.15 15.74
CA TYR A 42 10.78 5.01 16.75
C TYR A 42 10.18 6.27 16.10
N VAL A 43 8.98 6.64 16.53
CA VAL A 43 8.30 7.87 16.11
C VAL A 43 8.04 8.73 17.34
N ARG A 44 8.46 9.99 17.25
CA ARG A 44 8.15 11.00 18.27
C ARG A 44 6.62 11.19 18.34
N PRO A 45 6.01 11.28 19.53
CA PRO A 45 4.57 11.47 19.69
C PRO A 45 4.02 12.64 18.86
N ASP A 46 4.74 13.77 18.81
CA ASP A 46 4.34 14.97 18.06
C ASP A 46 4.22 14.72 16.54
N TYR A 47 4.96 13.73 16.03
CA TYR A 47 5.00 13.38 14.61
C TYR A 47 4.10 12.19 14.27
N GLU A 48 3.44 11.58 15.28
CA GLU A 48 2.47 10.51 15.12
C GLU A 48 1.37 10.83 14.07
N PRO A 49 0.68 11.98 14.10
CA PRO A 49 -0.40 12.26 13.15
C PRO A 49 0.10 12.37 11.71
N VAL A 50 1.30 12.91 11.51
CA VAL A 50 1.93 13.02 10.18
C VAL A 50 2.23 11.64 9.63
N VAL A 51 2.89 10.79 10.43
CA VAL A 51 3.23 9.43 10.02
C VAL A 51 1.99 8.58 9.78
N ARG A 52 0.94 8.77 10.56
CA ARG A 52 -0.36 8.12 10.35
C ARG A 52 -0.94 8.50 8.98
N ALA A 53 -0.93 9.78 8.61
CA ALA A 53 -1.40 10.23 7.30
C ALA A 53 -0.55 9.67 6.14
N GLU A 54 0.77 9.59 6.31
CA GLU A 54 1.68 8.97 5.34
C GLU A 54 1.40 7.45 5.18
N ILE A 55 1.05 6.75 6.27
CA ILE A 55 0.67 5.33 6.24
C ILE A 55 -0.67 5.14 5.52
N GLU A 56 -1.67 5.99 5.77
CA GLU A 56 -2.95 5.90 5.06
C GLU A 56 -2.79 6.18 3.55
N THR A 57 -1.93 7.14 3.19
CA THR A 57 -1.58 7.41 1.80
C THR A 57 -0.94 6.18 1.15
N TYR A 58 -0.04 5.48 1.87
CA TYR A 58 0.57 4.23 1.40
C TYR A 58 -0.45 3.09 1.25
N ARG A 59 -1.45 2.99 2.14
CA ARG A 59 -2.53 2.00 2.02
C ARG A 59 -3.35 2.24 0.75
N ARG A 60 -3.74 3.49 0.51
CA ARG A 60 -4.47 3.88 -0.71
C ARG A 60 -3.66 3.61 -1.97
N TYR A 61 -2.37 3.94 -1.96
CA TYR A 61 -1.44 3.57 -3.03
C TYR A 61 -1.48 2.07 -3.35
N ARG A 62 -1.37 1.22 -2.31
CA ARG A 62 -1.36 -0.24 -2.47
C ARG A 62 -2.68 -0.77 -3.01
N GLU A 63 -3.80 -0.24 -2.55
CA GLU A 63 -5.13 -0.63 -3.01
C GLU A 63 -5.33 -0.27 -4.48
N LEU A 64 -5.06 0.99 -4.87
CA LEU A 64 -5.17 1.43 -6.25
C LEU A 64 -4.27 0.62 -7.20
N THR A 65 -3.04 0.33 -6.77
CA THR A 65 -2.10 -0.48 -7.57
C THR A 65 -2.57 -1.93 -7.71
N ARG A 66 -3.11 -2.52 -6.64
CA ARG A 66 -3.68 -3.87 -6.68
C ARG A 66 -4.86 -3.94 -7.66
N LEU A 67 -5.81 -3.02 -7.53
CA LEU A 67 -6.97 -2.95 -8.43
C LEU A 67 -6.56 -2.78 -9.88
N TRP A 68 -5.54 -1.96 -10.14
CA TRP A 68 -5.01 -1.80 -11.49
C TRP A 68 -4.46 -3.12 -12.04
N ILE A 69 -3.62 -3.82 -11.27
CA ILE A 69 -3.05 -5.11 -11.68
C ILE A 69 -4.16 -6.13 -11.95
N ASP A 70 -5.16 -6.21 -11.07
CA ASP A 70 -6.30 -7.13 -11.22
C ASP A 70 -7.06 -6.86 -12.54
N LEU A 71 -7.32 -5.59 -12.86
CA LEU A 71 -7.98 -5.18 -14.11
C LEU A 71 -7.15 -5.50 -15.36
N GLU A 72 -5.83 -5.27 -15.33
CA GLU A 72 -4.95 -5.58 -16.47
C GLU A 72 -4.87 -7.11 -16.71
N LEU A 73 -4.85 -7.89 -15.63
CA LEU A 73 -4.90 -9.36 -15.73
C LEU A 73 -6.24 -9.83 -16.31
N GLU A 74 -7.35 -9.24 -15.90
CA GLU A 74 -8.67 -9.54 -16.45
C GLU A 74 -8.74 -9.20 -17.95
N LEU A 75 -8.27 -8.00 -18.33
CA LEU A 75 -8.21 -7.58 -19.72
C LEU A 75 -7.34 -8.52 -20.57
N SER A 76 -6.18 -8.94 -20.05
CA SER A 76 -5.30 -9.90 -20.72
C SER A 76 -6.01 -11.23 -20.97
N ARG A 77 -6.71 -11.76 -19.96
CA ARG A 77 -7.50 -13.02 -20.08
C ARG A 77 -8.61 -12.89 -21.11
N LEU A 78 -9.32 -11.76 -21.14
CA LEU A 78 -10.37 -11.51 -22.13
C LEU A 78 -9.82 -11.45 -23.56
N LYS A 79 -8.69 -10.78 -23.77
CA LYS A 79 -8.00 -10.74 -25.08
C LYS A 79 -7.59 -12.13 -25.55
N GLN A 80 -7.02 -12.94 -24.66
CA GLN A 80 -6.65 -14.32 -24.97
C GLN A 80 -7.86 -15.18 -25.37
N ARG A 81 -8.98 -15.05 -24.64
CA ARG A 81 -10.22 -15.77 -24.96
C ARG A 81 -10.82 -15.37 -26.30
N ARG A 82 -10.83 -14.07 -26.64
CA ARG A 82 -11.28 -13.60 -27.96
C ARG A 82 -10.42 -14.16 -29.08
N ALA A 83 -9.10 -14.09 -28.94
CA ALA A 83 -8.16 -14.65 -29.92
C ALA A 83 -8.28 -16.18 -30.06
N ALA A 84 -8.65 -16.90 -29.00
CA ALA A 84 -8.92 -18.33 -29.05
C ALA A 84 -10.27 -18.66 -29.71
N GLY A 85 -11.30 -17.82 -29.52
CA GLY A 85 -12.62 -17.98 -30.14
C GLY A 85 -12.66 -17.64 -31.63
N GLU A 86 -11.82 -16.70 -32.10
CA GLU A 86 -11.70 -16.35 -33.53
C GLU A 86 -11.04 -17.45 -34.37
N LYS A 87 -10.28 -18.38 -33.77
CA LYS A 87 -9.65 -19.49 -34.49
C LYS A 87 -10.59 -20.66 -34.85
N GLY A 88 -11.89 -20.54 -34.57
CA GLY A 88 -12.90 -21.58 -34.81
C GLY A 88 -13.90 -21.29 -35.94
N SER A 89 -13.71 -20.23 -36.73
CA SER A 89 -14.57 -19.93 -37.89
C SER A 89 -13.71 -19.72 -39.14
N ALA A 90 -13.26 -20.83 -39.71
CA ALA A 90 -12.75 -20.95 -41.08
C ALA A 90 -13.04 -22.38 -41.57
#